data_AF-B8FCP5-F1
#
_entry.id   AF-B8FCP5-F1
#
_cell.length_a   1.000
_cell.length_b   1.000
_cell.length_c   1.000
_cell.angle_alpha   90.00
_cell.angle_beta   90.00
_cell.angle_gamma   90.00
#
_symmetry.space_group_name_H-M   'P 1'
#
loop_
_entity.id
_entity.type
_entity.pdbx_description
1 polymer ?
#
loop_
_entity_poly.entity_id
_entity_poly.type
_entity_poly.pdbx_seq_one_letter_code
_entity_poly.pdbx_strand_id
1 'polypeptide(L)'
;MKPKHTPGPWVVERGDVGDETYIWTATDIVGADGFPVVSDTGLIPEGLAFKYETTEANARLIAAAPDLLEALEDALKFLHGSHTKSVGPTEMQLCDQMEAAIAKARGLDASLDGGEEEA
;
A
#
# COMPACT_ATOMS: atom_id res chain seq x y z
N MET A 1 0.76 -6.41 19.45
CA MET A 1 1.90 -5.73 18.80
C MET A 1 1.42 -4.44 18.20
N LYS A 2 2.25 -3.39 18.17
CA LYS A 2 1.96 -2.17 17.40
C LYS A 2 2.31 -2.45 15.92
N PRO A 3 1.51 -1.98 14.95
CA PRO A 3 1.87 -2.11 13.53
C PRO A 3 3.21 -1.40 13.28
N LYS A 4 4.09 -2.01 12.47
CA LYS A 4 5.34 -1.37 12.02
C LYS A 4 5.10 -0.32 10.92
N HIS A 5 3.97 -0.41 10.21
CA HIS A 5 3.57 0.52 9.17
C HIS A 5 2.70 1.66 9.72
N THR A 6 2.66 2.78 9.01
CA THR A 6 1.77 3.92 9.32
C THR A 6 0.30 3.47 9.24
N PRO A 7 -0.50 3.60 10.31
CA PRO A 7 -1.92 3.32 10.24
C PRO A 7 -2.66 4.27 9.28
N GLY A 8 -3.74 3.79 8.67
CA GLY A 8 -4.63 4.65 7.89
C GLY A 8 -5.48 5.57 8.78
N PRO A 9 -6.25 6.48 8.17
CA PRO A 9 -6.33 6.74 6.73
C PRO A 9 -5.08 7.44 6.19
N TRP A 10 -4.78 7.22 4.91
CA TRP A 10 -3.77 7.97 4.18
C TRP A 10 -4.45 8.91 3.18
N VAL A 11 -3.90 10.10 3.00
CA VAL A 11 -4.48 11.14 2.14
C VAL A 11 -3.46 11.53 1.08
N VAL A 12 -3.94 11.68 -0.16
CA VAL A 12 -3.12 12.22 -1.27
C VAL A 12 -3.09 13.73 -1.15
N GLU A 13 -1.93 14.28 -0.84
CA GLU A 13 -1.67 15.71 -0.94
C GLU A 13 -1.24 16.04 -2.36
N ARG A 14 -1.72 17.19 -2.82
CA ARG A 14 -1.40 17.72 -4.14
C ARG A 14 -0.65 19.01 -3.97
N GLY A 15 0.35 19.18 -4.82
CA GLY A 15 1.18 20.35 -4.85
C GLY A 15 1.58 20.67 -6.27
N ASP A 16 2.17 21.85 -6.41
CA ASP A 16 2.86 22.25 -7.60
C ASP A 16 4.21 21.53 -7.67
N VAL A 17 4.44 20.78 -8.75
CA VAL A 17 5.70 20.05 -8.97
C VAL A 17 6.76 20.89 -9.70
N GLY A 18 6.51 22.20 -9.88
CA GLY A 18 7.53 23.17 -10.25
C GLY A 18 8.06 23.04 -11.68
N ASP A 19 7.22 22.58 -12.62
CA ASP A 19 7.54 22.69 -14.03
C ASP A 19 7.31 24.13 -14.55
N GLU A 20 7.79 24.44 -15.76
CA GLU A 20 7.50 25.74 -16.40
C GLU A 20 5.99 25.97 -16.65
N THR A 21 5.16 24.95 -16.38
CA THR A 21 3.73 24.87 -16.67
C THR A 21 2.87 24.46 -15.46
N TYR A 22 3.10 24.99 -14.26
CA TYR A 22 2.25 24.83 -13.05
C TYR A 22 1.33 23.58 -13.05
N ILE A 23 1.89 22.38 -12.97
CA ILE A 23 1.09 21.16 -12.87
C ILE A 23 0.79 20.84 -11.40
N TRP A 24 -0.51 20.84 -11.04
CA TRP A 24 -0.98 20.35 -9.75
C TRP A 24 -1.24 18.83 -9.81
N THR A 25 -0.44 18.06 -9.09
CA THR A 25 -0.54 16.59 -9.05
C THR A 25 -0.22 16.06 -7.64
N ALA A 26 -0.49 14.78 -7.39
CA ALA A 26 -0.06 14.09 -6.18
C ALA A 26 1.44 14.25 -5.96
N THR A 27 1.82 14.93 -4.89
CA THR A 27 3.23 15.11 -4.45
C THR A 27 3.54 14.19 -3.28
N ASP A 28 2.57 14.00 -2.41
CA ASP A 28 2.75 13.26 -1.17
C ASP A 28 1.53 12.40 -0.86
N ILE A 29 1.78 11.35 -0.08
CA ILE A 29 0.77 10.59 0.62
C ILE A 29 1.09 10.73 2.09
N VAL A 30 0.15 11.27 2.87
CA VAL A 30 0.36 11.56 4.30
C VAL A 30 -0.55 10.69 5.15
N GLY A 31 -0.05 10.28 6.32
CA GLY A 31 -0.84 9.62 7.34
C GLY A 31 -1.79 10.58 8.03
N ALA A 32 -2.76 10.05 8.76
CA ALA A 32 -3.68 10.84 9.59
C ALA A 32 -2.97 11.67 10.68
N ASP A 33 -1.74 11.30 11.01
CA ASP A 33 -0.85 12.01 11.93
C ASP A 33 -0.05 13.15 11.25
N GLY A 34 -0.24 13.35 9.94
CA GLY A 34 0.46 14.35 9.13
C GLY A 34 1.89 13.95 8.77
N PHE A 35 2.34 12.74 9.10
CA PHE A 35 3.66 12.26 8.69
C PHE A 35 3.62 11.68 7.26
N PRO A 36 4.68 11.89 6.46
CA PRO A 36 4.72 11.38 5.10
C PRO A 36 4.81 9.85 5.08
N VAL A 37 3.95 9.22 4.28
CA VAL A 37 3.96 7.78 3.92
C VAL A 37 4.75 7.59 2.63
N VAL A 38 4.49 8.44 1.63
CA VAL A 38 5.26 8.56 0.38
C VAL A 38 5.45 10.05 0.15
N SER A 39 6.64 10.46 -0.26
CA SER A 39 6.93 11.84 -0.64
C SER A 39 7.77 11.84 -1.91
N ASP A 40 7.33 12.57 -2.92
CA ASP A 40 8.10 12.87 -4.09
C ASP A 40 8.52 14.34 -4.03
N THR A 41 9.79 14.58 -3.71
CA THR A 41 10.37 15.93 -3.60
C THR A 41 11.11 16.35 -4.88
N GLY A 42 10.91 15.64 -5.98
CA GLY A 42 11.60 15.88 -7.25
C GLY A 42 10.80 16.69 -8.26
N LEU A 43 11.53 17.40 -9.13
CA LEU A 43 10.96 17.92 -10.38
C LEU A 43 10.65 16.76 -11.30
N ILE A 44 9.47 16.75 -11.93
CA ILE A 44 9.15 15.78 -12.98
C ILE A 44 10.05 16.07 -14.19
N PRO A 45 10.85 15.10 -14.68
CA PRO A 45 11.65 15.30 -15.87
C PRO A 45 10.81 15.74 -17.08
N GLU A 46 11.36 16.64 -17.89
CA GLU A 46 10.72 17.13 -19.11
C GLU A 46 10.27 15.96 -20.01
N GLY A 47 9.03 16.01 -20.50
CA GLY A 47 8.42 14.95 -21.32
C GLY A 47 7.72 13.82 -20.56
N LEU A 48 7.78 13.79 -19.22
CA LEU A 48 6.98 12.87 -18.40
C LEU A 48 5.64 13.46 -17.91
N ALA A 49 5.35 14.73 -18.23
CA ALA A 49 4.11 15.42 -17.88
C ALA A 49 2.83 14.65 -18.30
N PHE A 50 2.86 13.89 -19.40
CA PHE A 50 1.75 13.02 -19.84
C PHE A 50 1.48 11.80 -18.94
N LYS A 51 2.22 11.65 -17.83
CA LYS A 51 2.02 10.57 -16.85
C LYS A 51 1.34 11.06 -15.57
N TYR A 52 0.94 12.33 -15.47
CA TYR A 52 0.30 12.83 -14.25
C TYR A 52 -0.97 12.05 -13.89
N GLU A 53 -1.79 11.65 -14.85
CA GLU A 53 -2.99 10.83 -14.58
C GLU A 53 -2.60 9.47 -14.01
N THR A 54 -1.47 8.90 -14.46
CA THR A 54 -0.93 7.64 -13.94
C THR A 54 -0.41 7.84 -12.52
N THR A 55 0.31 8.91 -12.25
CA THR A 55 0.78 9.26 -10.90
C THR A 55 -0.40 9.45 -9.94
N GLU A 56 -1.42 10.20 -10.34
CA GLU A 56 -2.65 10.39 -9.58
C GLU A 56 -3.39 9.07 -9.31
N ALA A 57 -3.53 8.21 -10.32
CA ALA A 57 -4.16 6.90 -10.16
C ALA A 57 -3.38 6.01 -9.19
N ASN A 58 -2.05 5.99 -9.31
CA ASN A 58 -1.18 5.23 -8.41
C ASN A 58 -1.25 5.77 -6.98
N ALA A 59 -1.25 7.10 -6.79
CA ALA A 59 -1.34 7.72 -5.49
C ALA A 59 -2.66 7.36 -4.78
N ARG A 60 -3.79 7.39 -5.52
CA ARG A 60 -5.09 6.94 -4.99
C ARG A 60 -5.08 5.47 -4.61
N LEU A 61 -4.48 4.62 -5.44
CA LEU A 61 -4.37 3.19 -5.16
C LEU A 61 -3.55 2.92 -3.90
N ILE A 62 -2.41 3.61 -3.74
CA ILE A 62 -1.55 3.48 -2.56
C ILE A 62 -2.26 4.02 -1.31
N ALA A 63 -2.90 5.19 -1.39
CA ALA A 63 -3.62 5.79 -0.28
C ALA A 63 -4.77 4.89 0.25
N ALA A 64 -5.37 4.08 -0.63
CA ALA A 64 -6.39 3.09 -0.27
C ALA A 64 -5.82 1.81 0.36
N ALA A 65 -4.50 1.62 0.44
CA ALA A 65 -3.91 0.37 0.92
C ALA A 65 -4.35 -0.04 2.34
N PRO A 66 -4.53 0.87 3.33
CA PRO A 66 -5.09 0.50 4.62
C PRO A 66 -6.50 -0.11 4.53
N ASP A 67 -7.39 0.52 3.76
CA ASP A 67 -8.77 0.06 3.57
C ASP A 67 -8.81 -1.27 2.81
N LEU A 68 -7.94 -1.43 1.81
CA LEU A 68 -7.80 -2.68 1.06
C LEU A 68 -7.29 -3.82 1.94
N LEU A 69 -6.35 -3.55 2.86
CA LEU A 69 -5.85 -4.54 3.82
C LEU A 69 -6.95 -4.97 4.79
N GLU A 70 -7.71 -4.02 5.34
CA GLU A 70 -8.84 -4.33 6.24
C GLU A 70 -9.90 -5.17 5.52
N ALA A 71 -10.30 -4.77 4.31
CA ALA A 71 -11.27 -5.51 3.51
C ALA A 71 -10.80 -6.93 3.18
N LEU A 72 -9.49 -7.11 2.92
CA LEU A 72 -8.90 -8.42 2.64
C LEU A 72 -8.91 -9.31 3.89
N GLU A 73 -8.59 -8.77 5.05
CA GLU A 73 -8.64 -9.48 6.33
C GLU A 73 -10.06 -9.92 6.68
N ASP A 74 -11.05 -9.06 6.46
CA ASP A 74 -12.46 -9.39 6.71
C ASP A 74 -12.99 -10.41 5.72
N ALA A 75 -12.60 -10.33 4.45
CA ALA A 75 -12.92 -11.34 3.45
C ALA A 75 -12.33 -12.70 3.83
N LEU A 76 -11.08 -12.75 4.30
CA LEU A 76 -10.45 -14.00 4.76
C LEU A 76 -11.15 -14.57 6.00
N LYS A 77 -11.51 -13.73 6.98
CA LYS A 77 -12.31 -14.15 8.14
C LYS A 77 -13.67 -14.71 7.72
N PHE A 78 -14.34 -14.06 6.76
CA PHE A 78 -15.62 -14.52 6.24
C PHE A 78 -15.50 -15.87 5.55
N LEU A 79 -14.46 -16.06 4.73
CA LEU A 79 -14.14 -17.34 4.12
C LEU A 79 -13.99 -18.37 5.23
N HIS A 80 -13.04 -18.20 6.16
CA HIS A 80 -12.77 -19.09 7.31
C HIS A 80 -13.98 -19.39 8.21
N GLY A 81 -14.85 -18.41 8.47
CA GLY A 81 -16.07 -18.60 9.25
C GLY A 81 -17.17 -19.38 8.54
N SER A 82 -17.15 -19.41 7.20
CA SER A 82 -18.16 -20.08 6.38
C SER A 82 -17.89 -21.58 6.17
N HIS A 83 -16.76 -22.13 6.64
CA HIS A 83 -16.34 -23.54 6.47
C HIS A 83 -17.11 -24.53 7.36
N THR A 84 -18.44 -24.56 7.23
CA THR A 84 -19.24 -25.68 7.76
C THR A 84 -19.35 -26.85 6.77
N LYS A 85 -18.84 -26.72 5.54
CA LYS A 85 -18.80 -27.78 4.53
C LYS A 85 -17.46 -27.74 3.78
N SER A 86 -16.97 -28.93 3.42
CA SER A 86 -15.71 -29.18 2.71
C SER A 86 -15.39 -28.10 1.68
N VAL A 87 -14.27 -27.41 1.85
CA VAL A 87 -13.76 -26.44 0.86
C VAL A 87 -13.19 -27.18 -0.34
N GLY A 88 -13.42 -26.64 -1.54
CA GLY A 88 -12.74 -27.09 -2.74
C GLY A 88 -11.28 -26.61 -2.76
N PRO A 89 -10.46 -27.18 -3.66
CA PRO A 89 -9.06 -26.78 -3.81
C PRO A 89 -8.89 -25.32 -4.25
N THR A 90 -9.87 -24.73 -4.93
CA THR A 90 -9.82 -23.34 -5.41
C THR A 90 -9.98 -22.32 -4.28
N GLU A 91 -10.89 -22.59 -3.34
CA GLU A 91 -11.09 -21.74 -2.18
C GLU A 91 -9.87 -21.76 -1.25
N MET A 92 -9.23 -22.93 -1.09
CA MET A 92 -8.00 -23.05 -0.32
C MET A 92 -6.85 -22.23 -0.94
N GLN A 93 -6.68 -22.31 -2.27
CA GLN A 93 -5.70 -21.49 -2.98
C GLN A 93 -5.97 -19.98 -2.83
N LEU A 94 -7.24 -19.56 -2.82
CA LEU A 94 -7.60 -18.17 -2.61
C LEU A 94 -7.24 -17.71 -1.19
N CYS A 95 -7.54 -18.51 -0.16
CA CYS A 95 -7.12 -18.22 1.20
C CYS A 95 -5.60 -18.08 1.31
N ASP A 96 -4.84 -19.01 0.73
CA ASP A 96 -3.36 -18.96 0.73
C ASP A 96 -2.84 -17.66 0.09
N GLN A 97 -3.44 -17.22 -1.02
CA GLN A 97 -3.08 -15.97 -1.69
C GLN A 97 -3.38 -14.73 -0.83
N MET A 98 -4.54 -14.71 -0.16
CA MET A 98 -4.94 -13.62 0.73
C MET A 98 -4.01 -13.55 1.95
N GLU A 99 -3.72 -14.70 2.57
CA GLU A 99 -2.78 -14.81 3.69
C GLU A 99 -1.38 -14.32 3.32
N ALA A 100 -0.86 -14.72 2.15
CA ALA A 100 0.43 -14.27 1.67
C ALA A 100 0.47 -12.74 1.45
N ALA A 101 -0.59 -12.17 0.87
CA ALA A 101 -0.69 -10.72 0.66
C ALA A 101 -0.76 -9.95 2.00
N ILE A 102 -1.54 -10.44 2.98
CA ILE A 102 -1.63 -9.86 4.32
C ILE A 102 -0.28 -9.95 5.04
N ALA A 103 0.39 -11.11 4.97
CA ALA A 103 1.70 -11.30 5.56
C ALA A 103 2.71 -10.29 5.01
N LYS A 104 2.74 -10.12 3.68
CA LYS A 104 3.58 -9.12 3.01
C LYS A 104 3.25 -7.69 3.45
N ALA A 105 1.97 -7.31 3.51
CA ALA A 105 1.55 -5.98 3.96
C ALA A 105 1.95 -5.70 5.42
N ARG A 106 2.02 -6.74 6.26
CA ARG A 106 2.44 -6.67 7.66
C ARG A 106 3.96 -6.77 7.85
N GLY A 107 4.73 -7.01 6.78
CA GLY A 107 6.18 -7.23 6.84
C GLY A 107 6.54 -8.51 7.59
N LEU A 108 5.75 -9.57 7.40
CA LEU A 108 5.92 -10.91 7.99
C LEU A 108 6.47 -11.92 6.97
N ASP A 109 6.62 -11.52 5.71
CA ASP A 109 7.40 -12.24 4.72
C ASP A 109 8.88 -12.22 5.11
N ALA A 110 9.47 -13.41 5.23
CA ALA A 110 10.79 -13.63 5.82
C ALA A 110 11.83 -12.59 5.39
N SER A 111 12.36 -11.91 6.39
CA SER A 111 13.47 -10.99 6.29
C SER A 111 14.69 -11.64 5.62
N LEU A 112 15.17 -11.01 4.56
CA LEU A 112 16.60 -10.97 4.23
C LEU A 112 17.35 -10.12 5.29
N ASP A 113 17.18 -10.43 6.58
CA ASP A 113 18.09 -9.93 7.62
C ASP A 113 19.24 -10.92 7.69
N GLY A 114 20.18 -10.77 6.76
CA GLY A 114 21.52 -11.31 6.93
C GLY A 114 22.12 -10.59 8.13
N GLY A 115 22.30 -11.32 9.23
CA GLY A 115 23.00 -10.81 10.40
C GLY A 115 24.41 -10.35 10.00
N GLU A 116 24.68 -9.06 10.17
CA GLU A 116 26.05 -8.61 10.43
C GLU A 116 26.22 -8.64 11.95
N GLU A 117 26.77 -9.76 12.40
CA GLU A 117 27.37 -9.89 13.73
C GLU A 117 28.69 -9.10 13.67
N GLU A 118 28.71 -7.88 14.21
CA GLU A 118 29.94 -7.12 14.43
C GLU A 118 30.83 -7.90 15.42
N ALA A 119 32.00 -8.31 14.94
CA ALA A 119 33.13 -8.78 15.72
C ALA A 119 34.24 -7.71 15.74
#